data_AF-X1F3L0-F1
#
_entry.id   AF-X1F3L0-F1
#
_cell.length_a   1.000
_cell.length_b   1.000
_cell.length_c   1.000
_cell.angle_alpha   90.00
_cell.angle_beta   90.00
_cell.angle_gamma   90.00
#
_symmetry.space_group_name_H-M   'P 1'
#
loop_
_entity.id
_entity.type
_entity.pdbx_description
1 polymer ?
#
loop_
_entity_poly.entity_id
_entity_poly.type
_entity_poly.pdbx_seq_one_letter_code
_entity_poly.pdbx_strand_id
1 'polypeptide(L)'
;YTWGDILYTIGGKTKTQYVDKSGYIITDSNSEPGSNQWNVITERWVDYHPGEEIPYDCGGCHTTDYSPEGNQDGIEGIIGTWSELNNACESCHGPGSNHISTLSSELKIDDTDTTVCGRCHTHGETEKIEASDGMISHEGQYQELLSTKHSELGCATCHESHKVTTQKTSCESCHADSTELFAETEMADEGVVCIDCHMPRAVKSAEGDASEYYGDVRTHLVKINTDPTKTLTYIDSNV
;
A
#
# COMPACT_ATOMS: atom_id res chain seq x y z
N TYR A 1 -16.34 -15.91 15.25
CA TYR A 1 -15.78 -16.92 14.32
C TYR A 1 -14.73 -17.78 15.00
N THR A 2 -14.46 -18.96 14.46
CA THR A 2 -13.30 -19.83 14.78
C THR A 2 -12.38 -19.92 13.56
N TRP A 3 -11.15 -20.42 13.75
CA TRP A 3 -10.25 -20.71 12.61
C TRP A 3 -10.86 -21.67 11.58
N GLY A 4 -11.81 -22.50 12.00
CA GLY A 4 -12.54 -23.39 11.09
C GLY A 4 -13.55 -22.68 10.20
N ASP A 5 -13.86 -21.40 10.44
CA ASP A 5 -14.84 -20.62 9.68
C ASP A 5 -14.18 -19.71 8.64
N ILE A 6 -12.86 -19.55 8.70
CA ILE A 6 -12.07 -18.64 7.86
C ILE A 6 -11.61 -19.36 6.61
N LEU A 7 -11.87 -18.75 5.44
CA LEU A 7 -11.37 -19.18 4.14
C LEU A 7 -10.04 -18.52 3.83
N TYR A 8 -9.96 -17.19 3.96
CA TYR A 8 -8.75 -16.41 3.68
C TYR A 8 -8.42 -15.42 4.79
N THR A 9 -7.13 -15.10 4.89
CA THR A 9 -6.59 -13.99 5.68
C THR A 9 -5.98 -12.97 4.73
N ILE A 10 -6.36 -11.71 4.86
CA ILE A 10 -5.88 -10.62 4.00
C ILE A 10 -4.91 -9.75 4.81
N GLY A 11 -3.75 -9.44 4.25
CA GLY A 11 -2.75 -8.55 4.86
C GLY A 11 -1.70 -9.28 5.68
N GLY A 12 -1.35 -8.73 6.86
CA GLY A 12 -0.39 -9.31 7.81
C GLY A 12 0.75 -8.39 8.24
N LYS A 13 0.95 -7.24 7.59
CA LYS A 13 2.01 -6.28 7.95
C LYS A 13 1.52 -5.14 8.85
N THR A 14 0.44 -4.46 8.45
CA THR A 14 -0.18 -3.36 9.21
C THR A 14 -1.46 -3.83 9.88
N LYS A 15 -2.31 -4.54 9.12
CA LYS A 15 -3.58 -5.14 9.55
C LYS A 15 -3.75 -6.54 9.00
N THR A 16 -4.61 -7.32 9.66
CA THR A 16 -5.15 -8.58 9.15
C THR A 16 -6.67 -8.52 9.16
N GLN A 17 -7.28 -8.86 8.03
CA GLN A 17 -8.73 -9.06 7.88
C GLN A 17 -9.01 -10.51 7.48
N TYR A 18 -10.25 -10.95 7.59
CA TYR A 18 -10.63 -12.35 7.45
C TYR A 18 -11.82 -12.48 6.52
N VAL A 19 -11.80 -13.51 5.69
CA VAL A 19 -12.91 -13.87 4.78
C VAL A 19 -13.49 -15.19 5.25
N ASP A 20 -14.81 -15.28 5.35
CA ASP A 20 -15.50 -16.50 5.73
C ASP A 20 -15.58 -17.52 4.58
N LYS A 21 -16.10 -18.72 4.87
CA LYS A 21 -16.30 -19.78 3.87
C LYS A 21 -17.31 -19.49 2.77
N SER A 22 -18.15 -18.47 2.96
CA SER A 22 -19.10 -18.00 1.95
C SER A 22 -18.49 -16.91 1.06
N GLY A 23 -17.26 -16.47 1.34
CA GLY A 23 -16.53 -15.49 0.55
C GLY A 23 -16.69 -14.05 1.01
N TYR A 24 -17.35 -13.81 2.15
CA TYR A 24 -17.60 -12.46 2.65
C TYR A 24 -16.53 -12.05 3.66
N ILE A 25 -16.17 -10.77 3.67
CA ILE A 25 -15.31 -10.20 4.72
C ILE A 25 -16.08 -10.32 6.04
N ILE A 26 -15.41 -10.90 7.04
CA ILE A 26 -15.96 -11.01 8.39
C ILE A 26 -16.00 -9.61 8.97
N THR A 27 -17.22 -9.12 9.25
CA THR A 27 -17.45 -7.80 9.79
C THR A 27 -18.02 -7.81 11.22
N ASP A 28 -18.10 -8.97 11.86
CA ASP A 28 -18.61 -9.12 13.23
C ASP A 28 -17.83 -10.17 14.05
N SER A 29 -18.12 -10.22 15.35
CA SER A 29 -17.49 -11.13 16.32
C SER A 29 -18.38 -12.32 16.70
N ASN A 30 -19.35 -12.71 15.86
CA ASN A 30 -20.52 -13.59 16.14
C ASN A 30 -21.50 -13.09 17.22
N SER A 31 -21.06 -12.26 18.18
CA SER A 31 -21.89 -11.74 19.27
C SER A 31 -22.36 -10.30 19.04
N GLU A 32 -21.55 -9.52 18.33
CA GLU A 32 -21.80 -8.10 18.07
C GLU A 32 -21.05 -7.65 16.80
N PRO A 33 -21.57 -6.65 16.06
CA PRO A 33 -20.87 -6.01 14.97
C PRO A 33 -19.48 -5.50 15.40
N GLY A 34 -18.48 -5.62 14.54
CA GLY A 34 -17.12 -5.12 14.79
C GLY A 34 -16.15 -6.13 15.41
N SER A 35 -15.04 -5.61 15.95
CA SER A 35 -13.89 -6.37 16.47
C SER A 35 -13.39 -7.44 15.49
N ASN A 36 -13.18 -7.03 14.24
CA ASN A 36 -13.07 -7.92 13.09
C ASN A 36 -11.76 -7.74 12.28
N GLN A 37 -11.02 -6.67 12.54
CA GLN A 37 -9.69 -6.42 12.00
C GLN A 37 -8.65 -6.42 13.11
N TRP A 38 -7.54 -7.14 12.90
CA TRP A 38 -6.40 -7.11 13.82
C TRP A 38 -5.35 -6.12 13.34
N ASN A 39 -5.13 -5.05 14.10
CA ASN A 39 -4.03 -4.11 13.86
C ASN A 39 -2.74 -4.68 14.46
N VAL A 40 -1.78 -5.00 13.59
CA VAL A 40 -0.53 -5.69 13.98
C VAL A 40 0.37 -4.78 14.80
N ILE A 41 0.41 -3.49 14.50
CA ILE A 41 1.30 -2.52 15.16
C ILE A 41 0.85 -2.23 16.59
N THR A 42 -0.47 -2.08 16.79
CA THR A 42 -1.04 -1.74 18.10
C THR A 42 -1.46 -2.96 18.92
N GLU A 43 -1.47 -4.15 18.29
CA GLU A 43 -1.94 -5.41 18.86
C GLU A 43 -3.38 -5.32 19.39
N ARG A 44 -4.26 -4.74 18.57
CA ARG A 44 -5.67 -4.49 18.94
C ARG A 44 -6.61 -4.98 17.86
N TRP A 45 -7.78 -5.44 18.30
CA TRP A 45 -8.93 -5.57 17.44
C TRP A 45 -9.61 -4.22 17.26
N VAL A 46 -9.96 -3.89 16.03
CA VAL A 46 -10.68 -2.68 15.64
C VAL A 46 -11.84 -3.04 14.72
N ASP A 47 -12.73 -2.08 14.53
CA ASP A 47 -13.87 -2.23 13.65
C ASP A 47 -13.50 -1.88 12.21
N TYR A 48 -13.86 -2.76 11.28
CA TYR A 48 -13.87 -2.55 9.85
C TYR A 48 -15.28 -2.85 9.34
N HIS A 49 -16.03 -1.83 8.91
CA HIS A 49 -17.40 -1.97 8.41
C HIS A 49 -18.33 -2.84 9.29
N PRO A 50 -18.46 -2.53 10.59
CA PRO A 50 -19.08 -3.43 11.56
C PRO A 50 -20.52 -3.82 11.19
N GLY A 51 -20.76 -5.11 10.97
CA GLY A 51 -22.07 -5.69 10.67
C GLY A 51 -22.55 -5.52 9.21
N GLU A 52 -21.69 -5.00 8.33
CA GLU A 52 -21.99 -4.92 6.89
C GLU A 52 -21.70 -6.26 6.20
N GLU A 53 -22.52 -6.63 5.22
CA GLU A 53 -22.24 -7.79 4.37
C GLU A 53 -21.41 -7.33 3.17
N ILE A 54 -20.10 -7.65 3.20
CA ILE A 54 -19.15 -7.17 2.20
C ILE A 54 -18.56 -8.37 1.45
N PRO A 55 -18.81 -8.51 0.13
CA PRO A 55 -18.15 -9.54 -0.65
C PRO A 55 -16.64 -9.26 -0.76
N TYR A 56 -15.82 -10.31 -0.83
CA TYR A 56 -14.40 -10.16 -1.06
C TYR A 56 -14.12 -9.77 -2.52
N ASP A 57 -13.78 -8.50 -2.74
CA ASP A 57 -13.42 -7.93 -4.04
C ASP A 57 -11.95 -7.49 -4.14
N CYS A 58 -11.14 -7.84 -3.14
CA CYS A 58 -9.75 -7.39 -3.05
C CYS A 58 -8.78 -8.21 -3.92
N GLY A 59 -9.29 -9.17 -4.70
CA GLY A 59 -8.49 -10.08 -5.53
C GLY A 59 -7.56 -9.35 -6.51
N GLY A 60 -8.01 -8.24 -7.09
CA GLY A 60 -7.23 -7.46 -8.07
C GLY A 60 -5.84 -7.03 -7.59
N CYS A 61 -5.65 -6.85 -6.27
CA CYS A 61 -4.38 -6.43 -5.68
C CYS A 61 -3.72 -7.50 -4.80
N HIS A 62 -4.42 -8.60 -4.49
CA HIS A 62 -3.99 -9.60 -3.51
C HIS A 62 -3.85 -11.02 -4.09
N THR A 63 -4.00 -11.18 -5.41
CA THR A 63 -3.84 -12.45 -6.11
C THR A 63 -3.05 -12.27 -7.42
N THR A 64 -2.75 -13.38 -8.09
CA THR A 64 -2.01 -13.42 -9.35
C THR A 64 -2.92 -13.86 -10.48
N ASP A 65 -2.81 -13.20 -11.64
CA ASP A 65 -3.65 -13.45 -12.82
C ASP A 65 -5.15 -13.27 -12.53
N TYR A 66 -5.48 -12.15 -11.86
CA TYR A 66 -6.84 -11.84 -11.49
C TYR A 66 -7.72 -11.50 -12.71
N SER A 67 -8.92 -12.06 -12.73
CA SER A 67 -10.02 -11.72 -13.62
C SER A 67 -11.20 -11.25 -12.77
N PRO A 68 -11.82 -10.08 -13.08
CA PRO A 68 -13.02 -9.62 -12.37
C PRO A 68 -14.27 -10.47 -12.66
N GLU A 69 -14.19 -11.40 -13.61
CA GLU A 69 -15.29 -12.27 -13.99
C GLU A 69 -15.38 -13.52 -13.11
N GLY A 70 -16.63 -13.90 -12.80
CA GLY A 70 -16.93 -15.11 -12.06
C GLY A 70 -16.70 -14.99 -10.55
N ASN A 71 -16.59 -16.16 -9.93
CA ASN A 71 -16.41 -16.31 -8.49
C ASN A 71 -15.44 -17.47 -8.26
N GLN A 72 -14.33 -17.24 -7.57
CA GLN A 72 -13.35 -18.29 -7.27
C GLN A 72 -14.04 -19.48 -6.61
N ASP A 73 -13.81 -20.68 -7.16
CA ASP A 73 -14.38 -21.95 -6.72
C ASP A 73 -15.93 -21.97 -6.66
N GLY A 74 -16.60 -21.03 -7.33
CA GLY A 74 -18.06 -20.88 -7.31
C GLY A 74 -18.61 -20.30 -5.99
N ILE A 75 -17.77 -19.65 -5.19
CA ILE A 75 -18.15 -19.07 -3.89
C ILE A 75 -18.72 -17.67 -4.10
N GLU A 76 -20.02 -17.49 -3.89
CA GLU A 76 -20.77 -16.26 -4.21
C GLU A 76 -20.13 -14.97 -3.66
N GLY A 77 -19.64 -14.98 -2.43
CA GLY A 77 -19.03 -13.81 -1.81
C GLY A 77 -17.68 -13.41 -2.41
N ILE A 78 -17.02 -14.27 -3.18
CA ILE A 78 -15.74 -13.94 -3.82
C ILE A 78 -16.00 -13.32 -5.19
N ILE A 79 -15.58 -12.08 -5.39
CA ILE A 79 -15.65 -11.42 -6.69
C ILE A 79 -14.39 -11.71 -7.50
N GLY A 80 -14.59 -12.25 -8.70
CA GLY A 80 -13.52 -12.59 -9.63
C GLY A 80 -12.88 -13.95 -9.39
N THR A 81 -11.86 -14.25 -10.19
CA THR A 81 -11.08 -15.48 -10.19
C THR A 81 -9.60 -15.18 -10.32
N TRP A 82 -8.73 -16.13 -9.96
CA TRP A 82 -7.29 -15.99 -10.08
C TRP A 82 -6.59 -17.34 -10.24
N SER A 83 -5.36 -17.32 -10.74
CA SER A 83 -4.55 -18.53 -10.91
C SER A 83 -3.76 -18.89 -9.66
N GLU A 84 -3.28 -17.90 -8.90
CA GLU A 84 -2.50 -18.11 -7.67
C GLU A 84 -2.85 -17.12 -6.55
N LEU A 85 -2.68 -17.56 -5.30
CA LEU A 85 -2.82 -16.69 -4.12
C LEU A 85 -1.59 -15.80 -3.95
N ASN A 86 -1.81 -14.63 -3.33
CA ASN A 86 -0.81 -13.59 -3.11
C ASN A 86 -0.30 -12.95 -4.40
N ASN A 87 0.55 -11.94 -4.23
CA ASN A 87 1.31 -11.30 -5.29
C ASN A 87 2.55 -12.15 -5.62
N ALA A 88 2.37 -13.14 -6.50
CA ALA A 88 3.44 -14.02 -6.94
C ALA A 88 4.27 -13.39 -8.06
N CYS A 89 5.24 -14.14 -8.59
CA CYS A 89 6.17 -13.67 -9.63
C CYS A 89 5.44 -13.06 -10.83
N GLU A 90 4.36 -13.71 -11.27
CA GLU A 90 3.66 -13.37 -12.50
C GLU A 90 2.78 -12.11 -12.37
N SER A 91 2.46 -11.66 -11.15
CA SER A 91 1.73 -10.40 -10.93
C SER A 91 2.49 -9.19 -11.50
N CYS A 92 3.82 -9.24 -11.39
CA CYS A 92 4.71 -8.20 -11.91
C CYS A 92 5.30 -8.59 -13.27
N HIS A 93 5.78 -9.83 -13.40
CA HIS A 93 6.57 -10.27 -14.54
C HIS A 93 5.74 -10.82 -15.71
N GLY A 94 4.43 -10.99 -15.52
CA GLY A 94 3.53 -11.63 -16.48
C GLY A 94 3.71 -13.16 -16.54
N PRO A 95 2.96 -13.84 -17.42
CA PRO A 95 2.94 -15.30 -17.49
C PRO A 95 4.32 -15.91 -17.84
N GLY A 96 4.77 -16.85 -17.02
CA GLY A 96 6.07 -17.53 -17.11
C GLY A 96 6.14 -18.70 -18.09
N SER A 97 5.07 -19.00 -18.82
CA SER A 97 5.01 -20.15 -19.75
C SER A 97 6.09 -20.11 -20.83
N ASN A 98 6.39 -18.92 -21.37
CA ASN A 98 7.48 -18.72 -22.32
C ASN A 98 8.85 -18.87 -21.66
N HIS A 99 9.03 -18.34 -20.45
CA HIS A 99 10.27 -18.49 -19.68
C HIS A 99 10.62 -19.96 -19.43
N ILE A 100 9.64 -20.78 -19.02
CA ILE A 100 9.87 -22.22 -18.77
C ILE A 100 10.18 -22.96 -20.08
N SER A 101 9.45 -22.66 -21.16
CA SER A 101 9.60 -23.39 -22.43
C SER A 101 10.86 -23.03 -23.21
N THR A 102 11.38 -21.82 -23.06
CA THR A 102 12.53 -21.32 -23.84
C THR A 102 13.77 -21.02 -23.01
N LEU A 103 13.66 -21.04 -21.67
CA LEU A 103 14.67 -20.55 -20.72
C LEU A 103 15.10 -19.09 -21.00
N SER A 104 14.21 -18.28 -21.58
CA SER A 104 14.50 -16.89 -21.93
C SER A 104 14.55 -15.97 -20.71
N SER A 105 15.27 -14.86 -20.85
CA SER A 105 15.30 -13.77 -19.85
C SER A 105 14.21 -12.73 -20.08
N GLU A 106 13.10 -13.08 -20.75
CA GLU A 106 12.07 -12.12 -21.20
C GLU A 106 11.15 -11.62 -20.08
N LEU A 107 11.24 -12.20 -18.88
CA LEU A 107 10.50 -11.74 -17.70
C LEU A 107 11.06 -10.44 -17.10
N LYS A 108 11.89 -9.68 -17.81
CA LYS A 108 12.40 -8.42 -17.25
C LYS A 108 11.33 -7.35 -17.33
N ILE A 109 11.17 -6.63 -16.22
CA ILE A 109 10.38 -5.40 -16.15
C ILE A 109 11.36 -4.24 -16.29
N ASP A 110 10.89 -3.15 -16.91
CA ASP A 110 11.62 -1.89 -16.88
C ASP A 110 11.52 -1.29 -15.47
N ASP A 111 12.63 -1.18 -14.75
CA ASP A 111 12.67 -0.65 -13.39
C ASP A 111 12.27 0.84 -13.31
N THR A 112 12.20 1.55 -14.44
CA THR A 112 11.68 2.92 -14.53
C THR A 112 10.16 2.98 -14.71
N ASP A 113 9.53 1.88 -15.13
CA ASP A 113 8.09 1.79 -15.28
C ASP A 113 7.40 1.57 -13.93
N THR A 114 6.70 2.60 -13.46
CA THR A 114 5.95 2.59 -12.20
C THR A 114 4.58 1.92 -12.33
N THR A 115 4.09 1.68 -13.55
CA THR A 115 2.71 1.21 -13.79
C THR A 115 2.45 -0.17 -13.20
N VAL A 116 3.45 -1.05 -13.18
CA VAL A 116 3.33 -2.38 -12.57
C VAL A 116 3.04 -2.28 -11.07
N CYS A 117 3.69 -1.35 -10.37
CA CYS A 117 3.44 -1.07 -8.96
C CYS A 117 2.08 -0.39 -8.78
N GLY A 118 1.77 0.56 -9.67
CA GLY A 118 0.51 1.31 -9.69
C GLY A 118 -0.74 0.47 -9.96
N ARG A 119 -0.62 -0.80 -10.38
CA ARG A 119 -1.78 -1.72 -10.43
C ARG A 119 -2.41 -1.94 -9.06
N CYS A 120 -1.59 -1.92 -8.00
CA CYS A 120 -2.03 -2.19 -6.62
C CYS A 120 -1.81 -0.98 -5.71
N HIS A 121 -0.68 -0.30 -5.88
CA HIS A 121 -0.33 0.90 -5.12
C HIS A 121 -0.97 2.15 -5.75
N THR A 122 -2.25 2.06 -6.11
CA THR A 122 -3.09 3.20 -6.51
C THR A 122 -4.41 3.14 -5.77
N HIS A 123 -4.83 4.24 -5.17
CA HIS A 123 -6.12 4.34 -4.48
C HIS A 123 -7.02 5.41 -5.10
N GLY A 124 -8.19 5.03 -5.63
CA GLY A 124 -9.09 5.97 -6.31
C GLY A 124 -8.59 6.40 -7.69
N GLU A 125 -8.80 7.67 -8.05
CA GLU A 125 -8.38 8.23 -9.35
C GLU A 125 -6.87 8.52 -9.37
N THR A 126 -6.18 8.23 -10.48
CA THR A 126 -4.71 8.44 -10.61
C THR A 126 -4.28 9.90 -10.42
N GLU A 127 -5.15 10.86 -10.72
CA GLU A 127 -4.84 12.29 -10.66
C GLU A 127 -5.12 12.93 -9.30
N LYS A 128 -5.54 12.13 -8.31
CA LYS A 128 -5.90 12.62 -6.98
C LYS A 128 -5.24 11.78 -5.91
N ILE A 129 -4.72 12.46 -4.91
CA ILE A 129 -4.28 11.82 -3.67
C ILE A 129 -5.46 11.88 -2.72
N GLU A 130 -6.08 10.72 -2.51
CA GLU A 130 -7.21 10.58 -1.62
C GLU A 130 -6.78 10.72 -0.16
N ALA A 131 -7.52 11.53 0.59
CA ALA A 131 -7.33 11.70 2.01
C ALA A 131 -8.68 11.87 2.70
N SER A 132 -8.79 11.32 3.90
CA SER A 132 -9.98 11.41 4.75
C SER A 132 -9.56 11.49 6.21
N ASP A 133 -10.39 12.14 7.04
CA ASP A 133 -10.12 12.31 8.48
C ASP A 133 -8.73 12.91 8.79
N GLY A 134 -8.19 13.73 7.90
CA GLY A 134 -6.89 14.38 8.05
C GLY A 134 -5.68 13.47 7.75
N MET A 135 -5.91 12.29 7.15
CA MET A 135 -4.87 11.32 6.77
C MET A 135 -4.96 10.95 5.30
N ILE A 136 -3.83 10.67 4.66
CA ILE A 136 -3.79 10.12 3.30
C ILE A 136 -4.29 8.67 3.35
N SER A 137 -5.15 8.30 2.39
CA SER A 137 -5.63 6.93 2.23
C SER A 137 -4.48 6.00 1.82
N HIS A 138 -4.49 4.77 2.34
CA HIS A 138 -3.47 3.78 1.99
C HIS A 138 -3.52 3.39 0.50
N GLU A 139 -2.47 2.71 0.04
CA GLU A 139 -2.24 2.37 -1.38
C GLU A 139 -2.04 3.58 -2.31
N GLY A 140 -2.02 4.83 -1.84
CA GLY A 140 -1.82 6.01 -2.71
C GLY A 140 -0.41 6.25 -3.24
N GLN A 141 0.57 5.35 -2.99
CA GLN A 141 1.99 5.68 -3.17
C GLN A 141 2.37 6.01 -4.62
N TYR A 142 1.71 5.39 -5.59
CA TYR A 142 1.91 5.70 -7.01
C TYR A 142 1.49 7.13 -7.32
N GLN A 143 0.28 7.55 -6.93
CA GLN A 143 -0.19 8.92 -7.14
C GLN A 143 0.64 9.95 -6.38
N GLU A 144 1.00 9.62 -5.14
CA GLU A 144 1.88 10.46 -4.34
C GLU A 144 3.19 10.74 -5.07
N LEU A 145 3.88 9.70 -5.55
CA LEU A 145 5.16 9.85 -6.26
C LEU A 145 5.01 10.67 -7.56
N LEU A 146 3.95 10.42 -8.34
CA LEU A 146 3.68 11.12 -9.58
C LEU A 146 3.43 12.62 -9.39
N SER A 147 2.94 13.04 -8.22
CA SER A 147 2.76 14.46 -7.89
C SER A 147 4.07 15.20 -7.55
N THR A 148 5.20 14.49 -7.50
CA THR A 148 6.48 15.04 -7.06
C THR A 148 7.45 15.29 -8.22
N LYS A 149 8.61 15.89 -7.93
CA LYS A 149 9.73 15.96 -8.89
C LYS A 149 10.42 14.61 -9.13
N HIS A 150 10.06 13.58 -8.39
CA HIS A 150 10.50 12.20 -8.62
C HIS A 150 9.53 11.41 -9.51
N SER A 151 8.57 12.07 -10.18
CA SER A 151 7.63 11.43 -11.12
C SER A 151 8.33 10.64 -12.24
N GLU A 152 9.54 11.06 -12.63
CA GLU A 152 10.35 10.39 -13.65
C GLU A 152 11.18 9.21 -13.11
N LEU A 153 11.13 8.96 -11.80
CA LEU A 153 11.83 7.83 -11.17
C LEU A 153 10.87 6.66 -10.96
N GLY A 154 11.35 5.45 -11.26
CA GLY A 154 10.66 4.23 -10.92
C GLY A 154 10.69 3.93 -9.41
N CYS A 155 9.70 3.20 -8.89
CA CYS A 155 9.69 2.75 -7.48
C CYS A 155 10.97 1.93 -7.16
N ALA A 156 11.41 1.12 -8.13
CA ALA A 156 12.62 0.32 -8.06
C ALA A 156 13.92 1.15 -8.12
N THR A 157 13.85 2.47 -8.31
CA THR A 157 15.02 3.35 -8.12
C THR A 157 15.45 3.35 -6.65
N CYS A 158 14.48 3.35 -5.73
CA CYS A 158 14.73 3.44 -4.28
C CYS A 158 14.56 2.11 -3.56
N HIS A 159 13.65 1.26 -4.03
CA HIS A 159 13.28 0.01 -3.36
C HIS A 159 13.85 -1.24 -4.04
N GLU A 160 14.05 -2.29 -3.25
CA GLU A 160 14.31 -3.64 -3.73
C GLU A 160 12.97 -4.38 -3.95
N SER A 161 12.61 -4.63 -5.21
CA SER A 161 11.32 -5.21 -5.59
C SER A 161 11.12 -6.64 -5.07
N HIS A 162 12.19 -7.42 -4.91
CA HIS A 162 12.10 -8.80 -4.38
C HIS A 162 12.21 -8.88 -2.85
N LYS A 163 12.55 -7.76 -2.20
CA LYS A 163 12.64 -7.62 -0.74
C LYS A 163 11.99 -6.30 -0.36
N VAL A 164 10.67 -6.26 -0.47
CA VAL A 164 9.81 -5.07 -0.36
C VAL A 164 9.97 -4.22 0.92
N THR A 165 10.72 -4.69 1.93
CA THR A 165 11.08 -3.93 3.14
C THR A 165 12.44 -3.22 3.04
N THR A 166 13.19 -3.42 1.97
CA THR A 166 14.57 -2.94 1.83
C THR A 166 14.62 -1.74 0.89
N GLN A 167 15.14 -0.63 1.41
CA GLN A 167 15.58 0.51 0.60
C GLN A 167 17.01 0.24 0.12
N LYS A 168 17.26 0.41 -1.19
CA LYS A 168 18.59 0.21 -1.78
C LYS A 168 19.31 1.51 -2.16
N THR A 169 18.58 2.63 -2.21
CA THR A 169 19.11 3.97 -2.52
C THR A 169 18.68 4.96 -1.45
N SER A 170 19.63 5.78 -0.97
CA SER A 170 19.37 6.80 0.05
C SER A 170 19.18 8.18 -0.57
N CYS A 171 18.67 9.14 0.18
CA CYS A 171 18.44 10.50 -0.32
C CYS A 171 19.76 11.21 -0.67
N GLU A 172 20.77 10.97 0.15
CA GLU A 172 22.10 11.59 0.12
C GLU A 172 22.88 11.25 -1.15
N SER A 173 22.59 10.12 -1.80
CA SER A 173 23.27 9.74 -3.05
C SER A 173 22.92 10.65 -4.22
N CYS A 174 21.80 11.38 -4.15
CA CYS A 174 21.34 12.29 -5.20
C CYS A 174 21.25 13.75 -4.72
N HIS A 175 21.05 13.98 -3.41
CA HIS A 175 20.89 15.31 -2.82
C HIS A 175 22.08 15.69 -1.94
N ALA A 176 23.29 15.68 -2.52
CA ALA A 176 24.53 15.99 -1.80
C ALA A 176 24.51 17.38 -1.14
N ASP A 177 24.07 18.41 -1.86
CA ASP A 177 24.00 19.78 -1.34
C ASP A 177 23.07 19.88 -0.11
N SER A 178 21.89 19.26 -0.18
CA SER A 178 20.96 19.21 0.96
C SER A 178 21.53 18.44 2.13
N THR A 179 22.32 17.39 1.86
CA THR A 179 22.98 16.57 2.89
C THR A 179 24.03 17.38 3.63
N GLU A 180 24.86 18.13 2.91
CA GLU A 180 25.87 19.01 3.50
C GLU A 180 25.22 20.08 4.39
N LEU A 181 24.16 20.73 3.89
CA LEU A 181 23.41 21.73 4.67
C LEU A 181 22.73 21.12 5.91
N PHE A 182 22.13 19.93 5.77
CA PHE A 182 21.45 19.27 6.88
C PHE A 182 22.42 18.85 8.00
N ALA A 183 23.63 18.41 7.64
CA ALA A 183 24.66 18.00 8.58
C ALA A 183 25.13 19.11 9.53
N GLU A 184 24.86 20.38 9.21
CA GLU A 184 25.17 21.54 10.07
C GLU A 184 24.05 21.89 11.07
N THR A 185 22.92 21.17 11.05
CA THR A 185 21.75 21.47 11.88
C THR A 185 21.73 20.68 13.18
N GLU A 186 21.13 21.25 14.23
CA GLU A 186 20.87 20.52 15.49
C GLU A 186 20.04 19.24 15.27
N MET A 187 19.21 19.21 14.22
CA MET A 187 18.40 18.05 13.88
C MET A 187 19.25 16.86 13.45
N ALA A 188 20.33 17.11 12.69
CA ALA A 188 21.29 16.07 12.35
C ALA A 188 22.03 15.57 13.59
N ASP A 189 22.40 16.46 14.52
CA ASP A 189 23.07 16.08 15.78
C ASP A 189 22.18 15.21 16.67
N GLU A 190 20.87 15.44 16.67
CA GLU A 190 19.86 14.65 17.40
C GLU A 190 19.44 13.36 16.65
N GLY A 191 20.04 13.07 15.49
CA GLY A 191 19.81 11.83 14.73
C GLY A 191 18.52 11.80 13.92
N VAL A 192 17.89 12.96 13.66
CA VAL A 192 16.77 13.07 12.71
C VAL A 192 17.27 12.72 11.32
N VAL A 193 16.47 11.98 10.54
CA VAL A 193 16.81 11.63 9.16
C VAL A 193 15.84 12.24 8.15
N CYS A 194 16.24 12.30 6.88
CA CYS A 194 15.49 12.98 5.82
C CYS A 194 14.01 12.54 5.76
N ILE A 195 13.76 11.24 5.91
CA ILE A 195 12.41 10.67 5.83
C ILE A 195 11.51 11.07 7.00
N ASP A 196 12.04 11.56 8.11
CA ASP A 196 11.21 11.97 9.25
C ASP A 196 10.41 13.24 8.94
N CYS A 197 10.95 14.13 8.09
CA CYS A 197 10.26 15.33 7.63
C CYS A 197 9.73 15.22 6.21
N HIS A 198 10.46 14.56 5.30
CA HIS A 198 10.07 14.49 3.88
C HIS A 198 9.14 13.32 3.57
N MET A 199 9.19 12.23 4.34
CA MET A 199 8.30 11.08 4.18
C MET A 199 7.69 10.69 5.53
N PRO A 200 7.05 11.64 6.25
CA PRO A 200 6.50 11.36 7.57
C PRO A 200 5.43 10.28 7.49
N ARG A 201 5.12 9.68 8.64
CA ARG A 201 4.01 8.76 8.75
C ARG A 201 2.69 9.53 8.69
N ALA A 202 2.16 9.74 7.48
CA ALA A 202 0.97 10.55 7.20
C ALA A 202 -0.13 9.78 6.44
N VAL A 203 0.07 8.47 6.25
CA VAL A 203 -0.85 7.57 5.54
C VAL A 203 -1.46 6.61 6.56
N LYS A 204 -2.79 6.42 6.50
CA LYS A 204 -3.53 5.49 7.37
C LYS A 204 -3.90 4.22 6.60
N SER A 205 -3.25 3.11 6.95
CA SER A 205 -3.58 1.75 6.49
C SER A 205 -4.46 1.01 7.49
N ALA A 206 -3.98 0.87 8.72
CA ALA A 206 -4.64 0.18 9.82
C ALA A 206 -4.88 1.14 11.00
N GLU A 207 -3.89 1.96 11.32
CA GLU A 207 -3.89 2.89 12.45
C GLU A 207 -3.53 4.30 11.99
N GLY A 208 -4.19 5.30 12.57
CA GLY A 208 -3.82 6.69 12.37
C GLY A 208 -4.63 7.63 13.25
N ASP A 209 -3.98 8.68 13.75
CA ASP A 209 -4.54 9.75 14.56
C ASP A 209 -4.06 11.10 14.04
N ALA A 210 -4.98 11.85 13.43
CA ALA A 210 -4.69 13.17 12.88
C ALA A 210 -4.46 14.24 13.95
N SER A 211 -4.96 14.05 15.17
CA SER A 211 -4.67 14.96 16.28
C SER A 211 -3.24 14.82 16.79
N GLU A 212 -2.62 13.66 16.56
CA GLU A 212 -1.22 13.38 16.89
C GLU A 212 -0.29 13.44 15.66
N TYR A 213 -0.81 13.78 14.48
CA TYR A 213 -0.06 13.77 13.21
C TYR A 213 0.62 12.42 12.92
N TYR A 214 -0.07 11.32 13.25
CA TYR A 214 0.47 9.97 13.15
C TYR A 214 -0.34 9.09 12.21
N GLY A 215 0.31 8.51 11.21
CA GLY A 215 -0.15 7.38 10.42
C GLY A 215 0.71 6.13 10.65
N ASP A 216 0.35 5.01 10.05
CA ASP A 216 1.12 3.78 10.12
C ASP A 216 1.95 3.48 8.86
N VAL A 217 1.77 4.28 7.81
CA VAL A 217 2.52 4.23 6.55
C VAL A 217 3.13 5.60 6.23
N ARG A 218 4.34 5.59 5.64
CA ARG A 218 5.06 6.80 5.22
C ARG A 218 4.53 7.31 3.88
N THR A 219 4.35 8.64 3.77
CA THR A 219 3.98 9.32 2.51
C THR A 219 5.13 9.31 1.51
N HIS A 220 4.79 9.33 0.23
CA HIS A 220 5.73 9.48 -0.89
C HIS A 220 5.63 10.86 -1.57
N LEU A 221 4.99 11.83 -0.92
CA LEU A 221 4.90 13.21 -1.41
C LEU A 221 6.24 13.94 -1.43
N VAL A 222 7.16 13.61 -0.52
CA VAL A 222 8.54 14.14 -0.37
C VAL A 222 8.63 15.66 -0.11
N LYS A 223 7.93 16.48 -0.88
CA LYS A 223 7.85 17.93 -0.79
C LYS A 223 6.99 18.33 0.40
N ILE A 224 7.57 19.17 1.26
CA ILE A 224 6.87 19.75 2.39
C ILE A 224 6.09 20.97 1.90
N ASN A 225 4.77 20.97 2.14
CA ASN A 225 3.94 22.15 1.93
C ASN A 225 4.01 23.03 3.18
N THR A 226 4.57 24.24 3.05
CA THR A 226 4.74 25.18 4.16
C THR A 226 3.58 26.16 4.30
N ASP A 227 2.52 26.05 3.48
CA ASP A 227 1.33 26.89 3.60
C ASP A 227 0.48 26.43 4.80
N PRO A 228 0.39 27.23 5.87
CA PRO A 228 -0.32 26.84 7.09
C PRO A 228 -1.84 26.79 6.91
N THR A 229 -2.36 27.22 5.76
CA THR A 229 -3.80 27.17 5.44
C THR A 229 -4.20 25.89 4.73
N LYS A 230 -3.22 25.07 4.29
CA LYS A 230 -3.47 23.82 3.59
C LYS A 230 -3.68 22.69 4.58
N THR A 231 -4.69 21.87 4.31
CA THR A 231 -4.94 20.62 5.03
C THR A 231 -4.77 19.44 4.08
N LEU A 232 -4.45 18.27 4.63
CA LEU A 232 -4.40 16.98 3.92
C LEU A 232 -5.83 16.51 3.57
N THR A 233 -6.60 17.33 2.85
CA THR A 233 -7.95 16.96 2.40
C THR A 233 -7.94 16.48 0.96
N TYR A 234 -7.24 17.17 0.06
CA TYR A 234 -6.99 16.73 -1.32
C TYR A 234 -5.74 17.47 -1.86
N ILE A 235 -4.82 16.73 -2.49
CA ILE A 235 -3.75 17.34 -3.29
C ILE A 235 -4.08 17.02 -4.74
N ASP A 236 -4.48 18.04 -5.51
CA ASP A 236 -4.51 17.92 -6.98
C ASP A 236 -3.08 17.63 -7.45
N SER A 237 -2.90 16.64 -8.33
CA SER A 237 -1.61 16.21 -8.87
C SER A 237 -0.81 17.31 -9.61
N ASN A 238 -1.42 18.50 -9.81
CA ASN A 238 -0.91 19.60 -10.63
C ASN A 238 -0.32 20.80 -9.84
N VAL A 239 0.22 20.62 -8.63
CA VAL A 239 0.81 21.73 -7.82
C VAL A 239 2.30 21.60 -7.47
#